data_AF-A0A6N7VTY6-F1
#
_entry.id   AF-A0A6N7VTY6-F1
#
_cell.length_a   1.000
_cell.length_b   1.000
_cell.length_c   1.000
_cell.angle_alpha   90.00
_cell.angle_beta   90.00
_cell.angle_gamma   90.00
#
_symmetry.space_group_name_H-M   'P 1'
#
loop_
_entity.id
_entity.type
_entity.pdbx_description
1 polymer ?
#
loop_
_entity_poly.entity_id
_entity_poly.type
_entity_poly.pdbx_seq_one_letter_code
_entity_poly.pdbx_strand_id
1 'polypeptide(L)'
;MNKKLKAFTLVEVIIGLFLISVIAMYLLPSLYSVYNDSDKIKSDSRLIFAMQEVLELYKENDEGTYIENCNGFDINVEISEYNYKLKHIKVYKNKYVLDLVVEK
;
A
#
# COMPACT_ATOMS: atom_id res chain seq x y z
N MET A 1 -12.15 -50.55 33.16
CA MET A 1 -11.55 -50.89 31.85
C MET A 1 -10.69 -49.72 31.40
N ASN A 2 -9.39 -49.74 31.70
CA ASN A 2 -8.48 -48.61 31.41
C ASN A 2 -8.02 -48.66 29.94
N LYS A 3 -8.54 -47.76 29.10
CA LYS A 3 -8.02 -47.53 27.75
C LYS A 3 -6.70 -46.75 27.88
N LYS A 4 -5.56 -47.43 27.77
CA LYS A 4 -4.27 -46.75 27.59
C LYS A 4 -4.29 -46.06 26.22
N LEU A 5 -4.28 -44.73 26.21
CA LEU A 5 -4.07 -43.95 24.99
C LEU A 5 -2.67 -44.29 24.45
N LYS A 6 -2.60 -44.78 23.22
CA LYS A 6 -1.34 -45.11 22.56
C LYS A 6 -0.63 -43.79 22.24
N ALA A 7 0.44 -43.48 22.97
CA ALA A 7 1.26 -42.31 22.70
C ALA A 7 2.03 -42.48 21.39
N PHE A 8 2.31 -41.38 20.70
CA PHE A 8 3.15 -41.38 19.51
C PHE A 8 4.56 -41.85 19.84
N THR A 9 5.14 -42.60 18.92
CA THR A 9 6.54 -43.02 19.02
C THR A 9 7.46 -41.85 18.65
N LEU A 10 8.68 -41.86 19.21
CA LEU A 10 9.68 -40.83 18.93
C LEU A 10 10.01 -40.71 17.43
N VAL A 11 10.02 -41.85 16.72
CA VAL A 11 10.26 -41.90 15.28
C VAL A 11 9.14 -41.24 14.48
N GLU A 12 7.88 -41.48 14.83
CA GLU A 12 6.72 -40.83 14.19
C GLU A 12 6.77 -39.30 14.35
N VAL A 13 7.20 -38.82 15.52
CA VAL A 13 7.35 -37.37 15.77
C VAL A 13 8.46 -36.78 14.90
N ILE A 14 9.60 -37.45 14.75
CA ILE A 14 10.71 -36.99 13.89
C ILE A 14 10.25 -36.93 12.43
N ILE A 15 9.57 -37.95 11.93
CA ILE A 15 9.06 -37.99 10.57
C ILE A 15 8.00 -36.90 10.36
N GLY A 16 7.11 -36.68 11.34
CA GLY A 16 6.11 -35.62 11.30
C GLY A 16 6.75 -34.23 11.23
N LEU A 17 7.75 -33.97 12.07
CA LEU A 17 8.48 -32.70 12.05
C LEU A 17 9.21 -32.47 10.73
N PHE A 18 9.85 -33.51 10.18
CA PHE A 18 10.51 -33.43 8.88
C PHE A 18 9.54 -33.02 7.76
N LEU A 19 8.36 -33.64 7.72
CA LEU A 19 7.33 -33.29 6.73
C LEU A 19 6.84 -31.84 6.90
N ILE A 20 6.59 -31.41 8.14
CA ILE A 20 6.19 -30.02 8.44
C ILE A 20 7.28 -29.05 7.98
N SER A 21 8.55 -29.35 8.23
CA SER A 21 9.68 -28.51 7.81
C SER A 21 9.77 -28.37 6.28
N VAL A 22 9.59 -29.47 5.54
CA VAL A 22 9.60 -29.43 4.07
C VAL A 22 8.45 -28.56 3.54
N ILE A 23 7.23 -28.76 4.05
CA ILE A 23 6.07 -27.97 3.64
C ILE A 23 6.27 -26.48 3.97
N ALA A 24 6.76 -26.19 5.18
CA ALA A 24 7.02 -24.81 5.62
C ALA A 24 8.08 -24.11 4.76
N MET A 25 9.13 -24.81 4.33
CA MET A 25 10.19 -24.26 3.47
C MET A 25 9.64 -23.70 2.15
N TYR A 26 8.62 -24.34 1.57
CA TYR A 26 7.99 -23.87 0.35
C TYR A 26 6.91 -22.80 0.60
N LEU A 27 6.16 -22.89 1.70
CA LEU A 27 5.07 -21.95 1.99
C LEU A 27 5.55 -20.59 2.50
N LEU A 28 6.57 -20.56 3.37
CA LEU A 28 7.07 -19.32 3.97
C LEU A 28 7.48 -18.25 2.94
N PRO A 29 8.27 -18.53 1.89
CA PRO A 29 8.61 -17.50 0.91
C PRO A 29 7.39 -16.97 0.15
N SER A 30 6.42 -17.84 -0.16
CA SER A 30 5.17 -17.43 -0.81
C SER A 30 4.34 -16.51 0.08
N LEU A 31 4.18 -16.85 1.36
CA LEU A 31 3.44 -16.04 2.32
C LEU A 31 4.12 -14.69 2.54
N TYR A 32 5.45 -14.68 2.60
CA TYR A 32 6.22 -13.45 2.77
C TYR A 32 6.11 -12.52 1.57
N SER A 33 6.13 -13.05 0.34
CA SER A 33 5.90 -12.25 -0.88
C SER A 33 4.52 -11.60 -0.86
N VAL A 34 3.47 -12.39 -0.62
CA VAL A 34 2.09 -11.90 -0.58
C VAL A 34 1.90 -10.85 0.52
N TYR A 35 2.51 -11.06 1.69
CA TYR A 35 2.47 -10.10 2.78
C TYR A 35 3.12 -8.77 2.39
N ASN A 36 4.34 -8.80 1.84
CA ASN A 36 5.04 -7.60 1.41
C ASN A 36 4.32 -6.87 0.28
N ASP A 37 3.76 -7.60 -0.68
CA ASP A 37 3.01 -7.01 -1.78
C ASP A 37 1.71 -6.38 -1.29
N SER A 38 1.02 -7.02 -0.34
CA SER A 38 -0.16 -6.46 0.32
C SER A 38 0.15 -5.17 1.07
N ASP A 39 1.24 -5.14 1.84
CA ASP A 39 1.66 -3.94 2.56
C ASP A 39 2.02 -2.79 1.60
N LYS A 40 2.73 -3.09 0.51
CA LYS A 40 3.03 -2.10 -0.54
C LYS A 40 1.77 -1.57 -1.22
N ILE A 41 0.84 -2.46 -1.59
CA ILE A 41 -0.43 -2.07 -2.21
C ILE A 41 -1.22 -1.18 -1.26
N LYS A 42 -1.29 -1.55 0.02
CA LYS A 42 -1.99 -0.77 1.04
C LYS A 42 -1.36 0.61 1.25
N SER A 43 -0.03 0.71 1.29
CA SER A 43 0.65 2.00 1.40
C SER A 43 0.45 2.86 0.14
N ASP A 44 0.55 2.25 -1.05
CA ASP A 44 0.36 2.93 -2.32
C ASP A 44 -1.09 3.43 -2.46
N SER A 45 -2.09 2.63 -2.06
CA SER A 45 -3.49 3.07 -2.03
C SER A 45 -3.71 4.24 -1.06
N ARG A 46 -3.17 4.18 0.16
CA ARG A 46 -3.28 5.28 1.13
C ARG A 46 -2.69 6.58 0.59
N LEU A 47 -1.54 6.49 -0.08
CA LEU A 47 -0.90 7.63 -0.73
C LEU A 47 -1.80 8.21 -1.83
N ILE A 48 -2.34 7.37 -2.72
CA ILE A 48 -3.22 7.83 -3.81
C ILE A 48 -4.46 8.52 -3.25
N PHE A 49 -5.09 7.97 -2.21
CA PHE A 49 -6.26 8.61 -1.57
C PHE A 49 -5.89 9.95 -0.94
N ALA A 50 -4.75 10.05 -0.25
CA ALA A 50 -4.27 11.32 0.28
C ALA A 50 -3.99 12.35 -0.84
N MET A 51 -3.42 11.91 -1.97
CA MET A 51 -3.21 12.79 -3.13
C MET A 51 -4.52 13.26 -3.76
N GLN A 52 -5.55 12.41 -3.81
CA GLN A 52 -6.88 12.80 -4.27
C GLN A 52 -7.53 13.83 -3.32
N GLU A 53 -7.39 13.63 -2.01
CA GLU A 53 -7.89 14.58 -1.02
C GLU A 53 -7.22 15.95 -1.18
N VAL A 54 -5.89 15.98 -1.36
CA VAL A 54 -5.13 17.21 -1.62
C VAL A 54 -5.55 17.83 -2.96
N LEU A 55 -5.75 17.04 -4.01
CA LEU A 55 -6.21 17.53 -5.31
C LEU A 55 -7.55 18.26 -5.21
N GLU A 56 -8.52 17.67 -4.50
CA GLU A 56 -9.84 18.29 -4.29
C GLU A 56 -9.76 19.54 -3.41
N LEU A 57 -8.92 19.53 -2.37
CA LEU A 57 -8.70 20.70 -1.51
C LEU A 57 -8.14 21.89 -2.30
N TYR A 58 -7.20 21.61 -3.21
CA TYR A 58 -6.51 22.65 -3.99
C TYR A 58 -7.24 23.06 -5.26
N LYS A 59 -8.44 22.51 -5.50
CA LYS A 59 -9.27 22.81 -6.65
C LYS A 59 -9.68 24.27 -6.76
N GLU A 60 -9.90 24.94 -5.64
CA GLU A 60 -10.35 26.33 -5.60
C GLU A 60 -9.20 27.32 -5.35
N ASN A 61 -7.98 26.84 -5.09
CA ASN A 61 -6.84 27.68 -4.80
C ASN A 61 -6.29 28.41 -6.04
N ASP A 62 -5.55 29.48 -5.76
CA ASP A 62 -4.84 30.28 -6.74
C ASP A 62 -3.65 29.53 -7.35
N GLU A 63 -3.16 30.04 -8.47
CA GLU A 63 -1.98 29.49 -9.15
C GLU A 63 -0.73 29.59 -8.26
N GLY A 64 0.06 28.53 -8.21
CA GLY A 64 1.21 28.44 -7.32
C GLY A 64 1.72 27.03 -7.08
N THR A 65 2.81 26.92 -6.33
CA THR A 65 3.39 25.66 -5.88
C THR A 65 3.24 25.55 -4.37
N TYR A 66 2.70 24.43 -3.90
CA TYR A 66 2.39 24.18 -2.51
C TYR A 66 2.89 22.80 -2.08
N ILE A 67 3.12 22.66 -0.78
CA ILE A 67 3.42 21.37 -0.14
C ILE A 67 2.39 21.18 0.96
N GLU A 68 1.56 20.16 0.83
CA GLU A 68 0.49 19.84 1.78
C GLU A 68 0.82 18.54 2.53
N ASN A 69 0.64 18.53 3.85
CA ASN A 69 0.80 17.29 4.62
C ASN A 69 -0.57 16.64 4.83
N CYS A 70 -0.82 15.52 4.13
CA CYS A 70 -2.04 14.76 4.28
C CYS A 70 -1.71 13.31 4.66
N ASN A 71 -2.33 12.80 5.74
CA ASN A 71 -2.13 11.44 6.23
C ASN A 71 -0.66 11.07 6.50
N GLY A 72 0.16 12.04 6.92
CA GLY A 72 1.60 11.87 7.16
C GLY A 72 2.46 11.89 5.89
N PHE A 73 1.88 12.24 4.75
CA PHE A 73 2.59 12.41 3.49
C PHE A 73 2.67 13.89 3.10
N ASP A 74 3.88 14.42 2.95
CA ASP A 74 4.13 15.70 2.25
C ASP A 74 3.94 15.56 0.75
N ILE A 75 2.84 16.09 0.21
CA ILE A 75 2.42 15.97 -1.18
C ILE A 75 2.65 17.31 -1.88
N ASN A 76 3.27 17.30 -3.05
CA ASN A 76 3.53 18.51 -3.83
C ASN A 76 2.33 18.80 -4.72
N VAL A 77 1.92 20.07 -4.77
CA VAL A 77 0.85 20.58 -5.62
C VAL A 77 1.41 21.68 -6.49
N GLU A 78 1.13 21.63 -7.77
CA GLU A 78 1.48 22.65 -8.75
C GLU A 78 0.21 23.06 -9.50
N ILE A 79 -0.22 24.30 -9.30
CA ILE A 79 -1.37 24.90 -9.99
C ILE A 79 -0.81 25.86 -11.03
N SER A 80 -1.11 25.57 -12.29
CA SER A 80 -0.62 26.31 -13.46
C SER A 80 -1.79 26.74 -14.33
N GLU A 81 -1.63 27.84 -15.05
CA GLU A 81 -2.60 28.24 -16.06
C GLU A 81 -2.65 27.21 -17.20
N TYR A 82 -3.84 26.71 -17.51
CA TYR A 82 -4.07 25.88 -18.69
C TYR A 82 -4.61 26.72 -19.86
N ASN A 83 -5.57 27.60 -19.58
CA ASN A 83 -6.13 28.57 -20.53
C ASN A 83 -6.85 29.72 -19.78
N TYR A 84 -7.38 30.71 -20.50
CA TYR A 84 -8.07 31.90 -19.97
C TYR A 84 -9.22 31.61 -18.99
N LYS A 85 -9.77 30.38 -19.02
CA LYS A 85 -10.86 29.90 -18.15
C LYS A 85 -10.52 28.66 -17.35
N LEU A 86 -9.35 28.06 -17.58
CA LEU A 86 -9.02 26.74 -17.04
C LEU A 86 -7.67 26.80 -16.32
N LYS A 87 -7.60 26.16 -15.16
CA LYS A 87 -6.36 25.91 -14.43
C LYS A 87 -6.06 24.42 -14.41
N HIS A 88 -4.79 24.08 -14.47
CA HIS A 88 -4.27 22.73 -14.40
C HIS A 88 -3.62 22.52 -13.03
N ILE A 89 -4.11 21.51 -12.31
CA ILE A 89 -3.67 21.15 -10.97
C ILE A 89 -2.98 19.82 -11.07
N LYS A 90 -1.70 19.81 -10.69
CA LYS A 90 -0.83 18.65 -10.70
C LYS A 90 -0.41 18.33 -9.28
N VAL A 91 -0.74 17.13 -8.83
CA VAL A 91 -0.39 16.62 -7.51
C VAL A 91 0.56 15.45 -7.69
N TYR A 92 1.75 15.51 -7.10
CA TYR A 92 2.75 14.47 -7.32
C TYR A 92 3.53 14.11 -6.06
N LYS A 93 3.79 12.80 -5.95
CA LYS A 93 4.63 12.23 -4.90
C LYS A 93 5.23 10.90 -5.37
N ASN A 94 6.54 10.76 -5.18
CA ASN A 94 7.31 9.58 -5.58
C ASN A 94 7.13 9.26 -7.08
N LYS A 95 6.56 8.09 -7.40
CA LYS A 95 6.27 7.61 -8.76
C LYS A 95 4.86 7.97 -9.25
N TYR A 96 4.04 8.60 -8.40
CA TYR A 96 2.63 8.87 -8.67
C TYR A 96 2.42 10.34 -9.01
N VAL A 97 1.59 10.58 -10.03
CA VAL A 97 1.16 11.90 -10.48
C VAL A 97 -0.34 11.82 -10.73
N LEU A 98 -1.09 12.78 -10.19
CA LEU A 98 -2.50 12.99 -10.45
C LEU A 98 -2.65 14.39 -11.02
N ASP A 99 -3.27 14.49 -12.19
CA ASP A 99 -3.45 15.74 -12.91
C ASP A 99 -4.95 15.97 -13.17
N LEU A 100 -5.41 17.20 -12.98
CA LEU A 100 -6.80 17.61 -13.17
C LEU A 100 -6.85 19.00 -13.82
N VAL A 101 -7.75 19.19 -14.78
CA VAL A 101 -8.04 20.51 -15.35
C VAL A 101 -9.41 20.94 -14.85
N VAL A 102 -9.50 22.13 -14.28
CA VAL A 102 -10.73 22.68 -13.69
C VAL A 102 -10.96 24.11 -14.15
N GLU A 103 -12.21 24.56 -14.12
CA GLU A 103 -12.53 25.96 -14.39
C GLU A 103 -11.93 26.86 -13.31
N LYS A 104 -11.44 28.03 -13.74
CA LYS A 104 -10.87 29.07 -12.89
C LYS A 104 -11.93 29.68 -11.99
#